data_AF-A0A3D5WGL5-F1
#
_entry.id   AF-A0A3D5WGL5-F1
#
_cell.length_a   1.000
_cell.length_b   1.000
_cell.length_c   1.000
_cell.angle_alpha   90.00
_cell.angle_beta   90.00
_cell.angle_gamma   90.00
#
_symmetry.space_group_name_H-M   'P 1'
#
loop_
_entity.id
_entity.type
_entity.pdbx_description
1 polymer ?
#
loop_
_entity_poly.entity_id
_entity_poly.type
_entity_poly.pdbx_seq_one_letter_code
_entity_poly.pdbx_strand_id
1 'polypeptide(L)'
;MPLDGWPAWFDGKSINEALFCQHFLKTHAILYTENAFFTPEGCMTDDAPLKADIYAMLEDYASTSVTKKISSIIELLKITAHVDELAPQTDRIHLANGTLFLDGRFTHEKNEIVRSRFPVRYTPDAAPPAVWLRFLDELLYAEDIPCLQEYIGYCLIPSNKG
;
A
#
# COMPACT_ATOMS: atom_id res chain seq x y z
N MET A 1 9.37 19.72 25.57
CA MET A 1 8.44 18.61 25.84
C MET A 1 7.09 19.20 26.20
N PRO A 2 5.95 18.64 25.76
CA PRO A 2 4.64 19.11 26.20
C PRO A 2 4.51 18.86 27.70
N LEU A 3 3.91 19.80 28.43
CA LEU A 3 3.88 19.82 29.89
C LEU A 3 2.88 18.83 30.52
N ASP A 4 1.99 18.22 29.73
CA ASP A 4 0.81 17.48 30.22
C ASP A 4 0.68 16.01 29.75
N GLY A 5 1.73 15.41 29.16
CA GLY A 5 1.67 14.02 28.67
C GLY A 5 0.73 13.79 27.46
N TRP A 6 0.04 14.84 27.01
CA TRP A 6 -0.81 14.80 25.83
C TRP A 6 -0.02 14.73 24.52
N PRO A 7 -0.63 14.20 23.45
CA PRO A 7 -0.07 14.27 22.12
C PRO A 7 0.16 15.72 21.68
N ALA A 8 1.22 15.98 20.92
CA ALA A 8 1.58 17.33 20.49
C ALA A 8 0.51 18.03 19.62
N TRP A 9 -0.43 17.27 19.07
CA TRP A 9 -1.55 17.78 18.27
C TRP A 9 -2.79 18.13 19.09
N PHE A 10 -2.76 17.98 20.42
CA PHE A 10 -3.86 18.31 21.32
C PHE A 10 -3.41 19.30 22.40
N ASP A 11 -4.22 20.35 22.62
CA ASP A 11 -3.93 21.43 23.59
C ASP A 11 -4.80 21.38 24.86
N GLY A 12 -5.58 20.30 25.05
CA GLY A 12 -6.55 20.16 26.15
C GLY A 12 -7.97 20.56 25.78
N LYS A 13 -8.15 21.23 24.65
CA LYS A 13 -9.45 21.74 24.20
C LYS A 13 -9.73 21.44 22.74
N SER A 14 -8.70 21.47 21.90
CA SER A 14 -8.81 21.42 20.45
C SER A 14 -7.72 20.56 19.83
N ILE A 15 -8.07 19.96 18.69
CA ILE A 15 -7.15 19.17 17.87
C ILE A 15 -6.58 20.08 16.79
N ASN A 16 -5.25 20.16 16.75
CA ASN A 16 -4.49 20.73 15.66
C ASN A 16 -4.36 19.69 14.54
N GLU A 17 -5.19 19.82 13.52
CA GLU A 17 -5.25 18.88 12.38
C GLU A 17 -3.93 18.76 11.63
N ALA A 18 -3.16 19.84 11.49
CA ALA A 18 -1.88 19.81 10.78
C ALA A 18 -0.83 18.99 11.54
N LEU A 19 -0.73 19.19 12.86
CA LEU A 19 0.15 18.38 13.71
C LEU A 19 -0.34 16.94 13.80
N PHE A 20 -1.66 16.71 13.79
CA PHE A 20 -2.23 15.38 13.72
C PHE A 20 -1.81 14.67 12.44
N CYS A 21 -1.99 15.28 11.26
CA CYS A 21 -1.58 14.69 9.97
C CYS A 21 -0.07 14.39 9.95
N GLN A 22 0.78 15.32 10.43
CA GLN A 22 2.22 15.08 10.52
C GLN A 22 2.58 13.91 11.43
N HIS A 23 1.86 13.73 12.54
CA HIS A 23 2.05 12.60 13.43
C HIS A 23 1.55 11.30 12.78
N PHE A 24 0.35 11.34 12.18
CA PHE A 24 -0.27 10.21 11.50
C PHE A 24 0.62 9.66 10.39
N LEU A 25 1.21 10.52 9.56
CA LEU A 25 2.13 10.15 8.47
C LEU A 25 3.48 9.60 8.94
N LYS A 26 3.87 9.83 10.21
CA LYS A 26 5.10 9.25 10.79
C LYS A 26 4.87 7.83 11.29
N THR A 27 3.65 7.50 11.68
CA THR A 27 3.30 6.19 12.25
C THR A 27 2.59 5.28 11.26
N HIS A 28 1.99 5.85 10.21
CA HIS A 28 1.28 5.13 9.16
C HIS A 28 1.90 5.43 7.80
N ALA A 29 2.28 4.38 7.07
CA ALA A 29 2.66 4.52 5.67
C ALA A 29 1.40 4.75 4.82
N ILE A 30 1.19 5.99 4.41
CA ILE A 30 0.09 6.37 3.53
C ILE A 30 0.54 7.46 2.56
N LEU A 31 0.12 7.34 1.30
CA LEU A 31 0.34 8.32 0.23
C LEU A 31 -0.97 8.64 -0.45
N TYR A 32 -1.05 9.80 -1.09
CA TYR A 32 -2.20 10.21 -1.90
C TYR A 32 -1.76 10.61 -3.30
N THR A 33 -2.24 9.88 -4.31
CA THR A 33 -2.00 10.17 -5.73
C THR A 33 -3.16 9.59 -6.53
N GLU A 34 -3.39 10.02 -7.77
CA GLU A 34 -4.45 9.48 -8.64
C GLU A 34 -5.86 9.43 -8.00
N ASN A 35 -6.17 10.42 -7.16
CA ASN A 35 -7.42 10.51 -6.38
C ASN A 35 -7.69 9.32 -5.44
N ALA A 36 -6.64 8.60 -5.01
CA ALA A 36 -6.75 7.49 -4.08
C ALA A 36 -5.65 7.53 -3.03
N PHE A 37 -5.96 6.96 -1.86
CA PHE A 37 -4.96 6.66 -0.85
C PHE A 37 -4.29 5.33 -1.14
N PHE A 38 -2.97 5.26 -0.94
CA PHE A 38 -2.17 4.06 -1.06
C PHE A 38 -1.51 3.75 0.27
N THR A 39 -1.60 2.49 0.69
CA THR A 39 -0.94 1.95 1.87
C THR A 39 -0.08 0.74 1.47
N PRO A 40 0.71 0.15 2.39
CA PRO A 40 1.42 -1.08 2.08
C PRO A 40 0.50 -2.25 1.71
N GLU A 41 -0.80 -2.17 2.02
CA GLU A 41 -1.82 -3.13 1.57
C GLU A 41 -2.41 -2.83 0.19
N GLY A 42 -2.10 -1.68 -0.40
CA GLY A 42 -2.41 -1.33 -1.77
C GLY A 42 -3.24 -0.05 -1.88
N CYS A 43 -3.90 0.12 -3.03
CA CYS A 43 -4.84 1.20 -3.24
C CYS A 43 -6.09 0.99 -2.38
N MET A 44 -6.51 2.01 -1.66
CA MET A 44 -7.74 2.00 -0.86
C MET A 44 -8.95 2.21 -1.78
N THR A 45 -9.93 1.32 -1.72
CA THR A 45 -11.19 1.44 -2.48
C THR A 45 -12.16 2.45 -1.88
N ASP A 46 -12.04 2.70 -0.58
CA ASP A 46 -12.81 3.67 0.16
C ASP A 46 -12.06 4.12 1.42
N ASP A 47 -12.48 5.26 1.98
CA ASP A 47 -11.81 5.89 3.12
C ASP A 47 -12.29 5.33 4.48
N ALA A 48 -13.18 4.33 4.54
CA ALA A 48 -13.77 3.90 5.80
C ALA A 48 -12.74 3.32 6.80
N PRO A 49 -11.77 2.47 6.38
CA PRO A 49 -10.71 2.01 7.28
C PRO A 49 -9.87 3.18 7.82
N LEU A 50 -9.50 4.12 6.95
CA LEU A 50 -8.73 5.30 7.33
C LEU A 50 -9.49 6.19 8.35
N LYS A 51 -10.81 6.35 8.15
CA LYS A 51 -11.67 7.08 9.09
C LYS A 51 -11.76 6.38 10.45
N ALA A 52 -11.79 5.04 10.46
CA ALA A 52 -11.80 4.26 11.70
C ALA A 52 -10.47 4.42 12.46
N ASP A 53 -9.32 4.37 11.77
CA ASP A 53 -8.00 4.57 12.37
C ASP A 53 -7.86 5.98 12.95
N ILE A 54 -8.30 7.00 12.21
CA ILE A 54 -8.32 8.38 12.70
C ILE A 54 -9.24 8.50 13.92
N TYR A 55 -10.43 7.90 13.88
CA TYR A 55 -11.36 7.93 15.01
C TYR A 55 -10.74 7.32 16.27
N ALA A 56 -10.10 6.15 16.17
CA ALA A 56 -9.46 5.48 17.31
C ALA A 56 -8.37 6.34 17.96
N MET A 57 -7.68 7.19 17.18
CA MET A 57 -6.70 8.14 17.73
C MET A 57 -7.34 9.37 18.38
N LEU A 58 -8.58 9.71 18.02
CA LEU A 58 -9.27 10.92 18.48
C LEU A 58 -10.26 10.67 19.61
N GLU A 59 -10.72 9.44 19.82
CA GLU A 59 -11.86 9.13 20.69
C GLU A 59 -11.66 9.60 22.14
N ASP A 60 -10.43 9.59 22.65
CA ASP A 60 -10.08 10.08 23.99
C ASP A 60 -9.95 11.62 24.09
N TYR A 61 -9.90 12.32 22.96
CA TYR A 61 -9.56 13.75 22.88
C TYR A 61 -10.68 14.62 22.31
N ALA A 62 -11.69 14.03 21.65
CA ALA A 62 -12.81 14.75 21.07
C ALA A 62 -14.16 14.07 21.40
N SER A 63 -14.99 14.76 22.17
CA SER A 63 -16.33 14.31 22.56
C SER A 63 -17.46 14.87 21.67
N THR A 64 -17.18 15.91 20.88
CA THR A 64 -18.17 16.59 20.02
C THR A 64 -17.65 16.80 18.61
N SER A 65 -18.56 16.79 17.62
CA SER A 65 -18.24 17.06 16.20
C SER A 65 -17.14 16.16 15.61
N VAL A 66 -16.94 14.97 16.16
CA VAL A 66 -15.87 14.04 15.77
C VAL A 66 -15.94 13.68 14.28
N THR A 67 -17.13 13.44 13.75
CA THR A 67 -17.34 13.14 12.32
C THR A 67 -16.87 14.28 11.41
N LYS A 68 -17.18 15.53 11.77
CA LYS A 68 -16.72 16.71 11.03
C LYS A 68 -15.20 16.86 11.10
N LYS A 69 -14.61 16.58 12.26
CA LYS A 69 -13.16 16.63 12.48
C LYS A 69 -12.43 15.58 11.63
N ILE A 70 -12.93 14.35 11.60
CA ILE A 70 -12.41 13.28 10.75
C ILE A 70 -12.44 13.69 9.28
N SER A 71 -13.57 14.20 8.78
CA SER A 71 -13.66 14.65 7.38
C SER A 71 -12.64 15.75 7.07
N SER A 72 -12.43 16.71 7.98
CA SER A 72 -11.43 17.77 7.81
C SER A 72 -10.00 17.21 7.75
N ILE A 73 -9.68 16.25 8.63
CA ILE A 73 -8.38 15.58 8.65
C ILE A 73 -8.16 14.78 7.37
N ILE A 74 -9.17 14.07 6.85
CA ILE A 74 -9.07 13.36 5.58
C ILE A 74 -8.71 14.31 4.44
N GLU A 75 -9.39 15.44 4.32
CA GLU A 75 -9.07 16.44 3.28
C GLU A 75 -7.66 17.01 3.44
N LEU A 76 -7.21 17.24 4.69
CA LEU A 76 -5.85 17.70 4.95
C LEU A 76 -4.80 16.60 4.67
N LEU A 77 -5.12 15.33 4.90
CA LEU A 77 -4.28 14.19 4.55
C LEU A 77 -4.10 14.06 3.04
N LYS A 78 -5.15 14.30 2.23
CA LYS A 78 -5.03 14.33 0.77
C LYS A 78 -3.97 15.33 0.29
N ILE A 79 -3.85 16.48 0.97
CA ILE A 79 -2.87 17.51 0.66
C ILE A 79 -1.48 17.12 1.19
N THR A 80 -1.40 16.67 2.44
CA THR A 80 -0.12 16.45 3.15
C THR A 80 0.56 15.13 2.80
N ALA A 81 -0.20 14.11 2.42
CA ALA A 81 0.29 12.83 1.93
C ALA A 81 0.48 12.82 0.39
N HIS A 82 0.23 13.96 -0.27
CA HIS A 82 0.25 14.01 -1.73
C HIS A 82 1.64 13.73 -2.29
N VAL A 83 1.68 12.89 -3.32
CA VAL A 83 2.85 12.71 -4.19
C VAL A 83 2.42 12.84 -5.64
N ASP A 84 3.26 13.48 -6.45
CA ASP A 84 2.98 13.70 -7.87
C ASP A 84 2.84 12.37 -8.61
N GLU A 85 3.74 11.43 -8.31
CA GLU A 85 3.76 10.10 -8.92
C GLU A 85 4.24 9.05 -7.91
N LEU A 86 3.53 7.92 -7.85
CA LEU A 86 4.02 6.71 -7.20
C LEU A 86 4.69 5.82 -8.25
N ALA A 87 6.00 5.97 -8.41
CA ALA A 87 6.77 5.21 -9.39
C ALA A 87 6.76 3.70 -9.07
N PRO A 88 6.73 2.81 -10.09
CA PRO A 88 6.86 1.39 -9.87
C PRO A 88 8.26 1.05 -9.34
N GLN A 89 8.31 0.25 -8.28
CA GLN A 89 9.56 -0.35 -7.84
C GLN A 89 9.90 -1.52 -8.76
N THR A 90 11.14 -1.53 -9.24
CA THR A 90 11.60 -2.51 -10.23
C THR A 90 12.25 -3.73 -9.61
N ASP A 91 12.53 -3.72 -8.31
CA ASP A 91 13.28 -4.77 -7.62
C ASP A 91 12.40 -5.73 -6.81
N ARG A 92 11.09 -5.46 -6.72
CA ARG A 92 10.16 -6.25 -5.89
C ARG A 92 8.72 -6.24 -6.36
N ILE A 93 7.99 -7.25 -5.89
CA ILE A 93 6.56 -7.42 -6.10
C ILE A 93 5.91 -7.81 -4.77
N HIS A 94 4.82 -7.13 -4.39
CA HIS A 94 3.99 -7.55 -3.27
C HIS A 94 3.05 -8.68 -3.69
N LEU A 95 3.06 -9.75 -2.91
CA LEU A 95 2.23 -10.93 -3.07
C LEU A 95 1.24 -10.97 -1.89
N ALA A 96 0.24 -11.85 -1.93
CA ALA A 96 -0.78 -11.93 -0.88
C ALA A 96 -0.17 -12.17 0.52
N ASN A 97 0.96 -12.89 0.59
CA ASN A 97 1.62 -13.31 1.83
C ASN A 97 2.98 -12.65 2.10
N GLY A 98 3.38 -11.62 1.34
CA GLY A 98 4.67 -10.97 1.56
C GLY A 98 5.21 -10.24 0.34
N THR A 99 6.53 -10.05 0.30
CA THR A 99 7.25 -9.35 -0.76
C THR A 99 8.31 -10.28 -1.35
N LEU A 100 8.25 -10.46 -2.67
CA LEU A 100 9.26 -11.17 -3.44
C LEU A 100 10.17 -10.16 -4.13
N PHE A 101 11.48 -10.32 -3.93
CA PHE A 101 12.51 -9.51 -4.56
C PHE A 101 13.07 -10.21 -5.79
N LEU A 102 13.55 -9.45 -6.77
CA LEU A 102 14.12 -10.01 -8.01
C LEU A 102 15.40 -10.83 -7.79
N ASP A 103 16.07 -10.65 -6.66
CA ASP A 103 17.21 -11.48 -6.23
C ASP A 103 16.78 -12.87 -5.70
N GLY A 104 15.47 -13.16 -5.67
CA GLY A 104 14.89 -14.40 -5.18
C GLY A 104 14.57 -14.40 -3.68
N ARG A 105 14.90 -13.34 -2.95
CA ARG A 105 14.56 -13.23 -1.52
C ARG A 105 13.07 -13.02 -1.32
N PHE A 106 12.51 -13.67 -0.31
CA PHE A 106 11.11 -13.49 0.09
C PHE A 106 11.01 -13.09 1.57
N THR A 107 10.17 -12.10 1.86
CA THR A 107 9.83 -11.66 3.23
C THR A 107 8.33 -11.69 3.43
N HIS A 108 7.86 -12.08 4.61
CA HIS A 108 6.41 -12.06 4.92
C HIS A 108 5.87 -10.64 5.16
N GLU A 109 6.76 -9.67 5.37
CA GLU A 109 6.44 -8.27 5.64
C GLU A 109 6.12 -7.50 4.35
N LYS A 110 5.21 -6.54 4.47
CA LYS A 110 4.85 -5.56 3.43
C LYS A 110 5.01 -4.16 4.02
N ASN A 111 6.25 -3.71 4.19
CA ASN A 111 6.50 -2.44 4.89
C ASN A 111 6.37 -1.21 3.98
N GLU A 112 6.38 -1.42 2.66
CA GLU A 112 6.45 -0.35 1.67
C GLU A 112 5.19 -0.23 0.83
N ILE A 113 4.95 0.96 0.29
CA ILE A 113 3.87 1.21 -0.65
C ILE A 113 4.40 0.94 -2.05
N VAL A 114 3.85 -0.08 -2.71
CA VAL A 114 4.33 -0.54 -4.03
C VAL A 114 3.19 -0.62 -5.04
N ARG A 115 3.51 -0.36 -6.31
CA ARG A 115 2.60 -0.53 -7.46
C ARG A 115 2.44 -1.99 -7.88
N SER A 116 3.55 -2.71 -7.94
CA SER A 116 3.60 -4.09 -8.45
C SER A 116 3.06 -5.05 -7.40
N ARG A 117 1.81 -5.51 -7.60
CA ARG A 117 1.12 -6.39 -6.66
C ARG A 117 0.42 -7.53 -7.38
N PHE A 118 0.51 -8.75 -6.84
CA PHE A 118 -0.34 -9.86 -7.25
C PHE A 118 -1.14 -10.43 -6.08
N PRO A 119 -2.43 -10.75 -6.28
CA PRO A 119 -3.29 -11.34 -5.27
C PRO A 119 -3.05 -12.86 -5.12
N VAL A 120 -1.81 -13.30 -5.27
CA VAL A 120 -1.42 -14.72 -5.18
C VAL A 120 -0.44 -14.92 -4.04
N ARG A 121 -0.45 -16.10 -3.42
CA ARG A 121 0.51 -16.46 -2.38
C ARG A 121 1.77 -17.03 -3.03
N TYR A 122 2.94 -16.58 -2.57
CA TYR A 122 4.21 -17.18 -2.92
C TYR A 122 4.49 -18.41 -2.06
N THR A 123 4.83 -19.51 -2.72
CA THR A 123 5.20 -20.76 -2.06
C THR A 123 6.48 -21.24 -2.75
N PRO A 124 7.67 -20.96 -2.21
CA PRO A 124 8.95 -21.25 -2.87
C PRO A 124 9.18 -22.76 -3.07
N ASP A 125 8.54 -23.58 -2.25
CA ASP A 125 8.56 -25.04 -2.26
C ASP A 125 7.39 -25.66 -3.05
N ALA A 126 6.64 -24.85 -3.80
CA ALA A 126 5.57 -25.36 -4.65
C ALA A 126 6.13 -26.34 -5.70
N ALA A 127 5.40 -27.43 -5.93
CA ALA A 127 5.71 -28.34 -7.02
C ALA A 127 5.70 -27.58 -8.36
N PRO A 128 6.60 -27.92 -9.31
CA PRO A 128 6.59 -27.31 -10.63
C PRO A 128 5.21 -27.41 -11.29
N PRO A 129 4.76 -26.37 -12.03
CA PRO A 129 3.44 -26.37 -12.67
C PRO A 129 3.43 -27.29 -13.90
N ALA A 130 3.49 -28.60 -13.69
CA ALA A 130 3.75 -29.62 -14.72
C ALA A 130 2.74 -29.58 -15.87
N VAL A 131 1.46 -29.30 -15.59
CA VAL A 131 0.41 -29.21 -16.61
C VAL A 131 0.65 -28.01 -17.53
N TRP A 132 1.02 -26.86 -16.97
CA TRP A 132 1.33 -25.65 -17.73
C TRP A 132 2.61 -25.82 -18.54
N LEU A 133 3.67 -26.36 -17.93
CA LEU A 133 4.93 -26.60 -18.63
C LEU A 133 4.78 -27.61 -19.78
N ARG A 134 4.00 -28.67 -19.59
CA ARG A 134 3.70 -29.63 -20.68
C ARG A 134 2.93 -28.96 -21.81
N PHE A 135 1.92 -28.14 -21.50
CA PHE A 135 1.20 -27.38 -22.52
C PHE A 135 2.13 -26.48 -23.34
N LEU A 136 3.09 -25.81 -22.70
CA LEU A 136 4.07 -24.99 -23.40
C LEU A 136 5.03 -25.82 -24.26
N ASP A 137 5.49 -26.96 -23.77
CA ASP A 137 6.36 -27.90 -24.49
C ASP A 137 5.69 -28.51 -25.74
N GLU A 138 4.36 -28.74 -25.68
CA GLU A 138 3.57 -29.19 -26.83
C GLU A 138 3.36 -28.08 -27.89
N LEU A 139 3.51 -26.81 -27.51
CA LEU A 139 3.19 -25.65 -28.35
C LEU A 139 4.43 -24.95 -28.93
N LEU A 140 5.54 -24.92 -28.19
CA LEU A 140 6.72 -24.11 -28.46
C LEU A 140 8.00 -24.97 -28.44
N TYR A 141 9.02 -24.51 -29.15
CA TYR A 141 10.37 -25.01 -28.91
C TYR A 141 10.85 -24.62 -27.52
N ALA A 142 11.69 -25.45 -26.90
CA ALA A 142 12.14 -25.24 -25.52
C ALA A 142 12.86 -23.89 -25.33
N GLU A 143 13.58 -23.42 -26.34
CA GLU A 143 14.25 -22.12 -26.38
C GLU A 143 13.28 -20.91 -26.39
N ASP A 144 12.05 -21.09 -26.87
CA ASP A 144 11.05 -20.01 -26.98
C ASP A 144 10.19 -19.87 -25.71
N ILE A 145 10.13 -20.91 -24.87
CA ILE A 145 9.33 -20.93 -23.64
C ILE A 145 9.70 -19.77 -22.68
N PRO A 146 10.98 -19.50 -22.37
CA PRO A 146 11.35 -18.39 -21.49
C PRO A 146 10.89 -17.02 -22.03
N CYS A 147 10.96 -16.82 -23.35
CA CYS A 147 10.53 -15.58 -23.99
C CYS A 147 9.03 -15.34 -23.82
N LEU A 148 8.19 -16.37 -24.01
CA LEU A 148 6.75 -16.25 -23.76
C LEU A 148 6.45 -15.96 -22.29
N GLN A 149 7.13 -16.63 -21.36
CA GLN A 149 6.94 -16.43 -19.92
C GLN A 149 7.31 -15.00 -19.51
N GLU A 150 8.40 -14.46 -20.06
CA GLU A 150 8.81 -13.07 -19.88
C GLU A 150 7.75 -12.10 -20.44
N TYR A 151 7.25 -12.34 -21.65
CA TYR A 151 6.19 -11.54 -22.26
C TYR A 151 4.91 -11.52 -21.41
N ILE A 152 4.46 -12.67 -20.92
CA ILE A 152 3.31 -12.75 -20.00
C ILE A 152 3.61 -11.95 -18.72
N GLY A 153 4.83 -12.04 -18.19
CA GLY A 153 5.27 -11.24 -17.06
C GLY A 153 5.11 -9.74 -17.29
N TYR A 154 5.50 -9.25 -18.47
CA TYR A 154 5.30 -7.84 -18.85
C TYR A 154 3.83 -7.44 -18.91
N CYS A 155 2.94 -8.31 -19.39
CA CYS A 155 1.50 -8.04 -19.42
C CYS A 155 0.88 -7.88 -18.02
N LEU A 156 1.55 -8.39 -16.98
CA LEU A 156 1.08 -8.32 -15.60
C LEU A 156 1.58 -7.07 -14.85
N ILE A 157 2.49 -6.29 -15.44
CA ILE A 157 2.92 -5.00 -14.88
C ILE A 157 1.81 -3.97 -15.12
N PRO A 158 1.31 -3.26 -14.10
CA PRO A 158 0.30 -2.23 -14.29
C PRO A 158 0.81 -1.16 -15.27
N SER A 159 0.19 -1.04 -16.45
CA SER A 159 0.45 0.05 -17.39
C SER A 159 -0.24 1.31 -16.89
N ASN A 160 0.51 2.41 -16.76
CA ASN A 160 -0.01 3.75 -16.47
C ASN A 160 -0.66 4.42 -17.70
N LYS A 161 -0.73 3.72 -18.85
CA LYS A 161 -1.52 4.12 -20.02
C LYS A 161 -2.70 3.16 -20.19
N GLY A 162 -3.86 3.57 -19.70
CA GLY A 162 -5.16 2.91 -19.87
C GLY A 162 -6.27 3.92 -19.63
#